data_AF-A0A3L7MPK5-F1
#
_entry.id   AF-A0A3L7MPK5-F1
#
_cell.length_a   1.000
_cell.length_b   1.000
_cell.length_c   1.000
_cell.angle_alpha   90.00
_cell.angle_beta   90.00
_cell.angle_gamma   90.00
#
_symmetry.space_group_name_H-M   'P 1'
#
loop_
_entity.id
_entity.type
_entity.pdbx_description
1 polymer ?
#
loop_
_entity_poly.entity_id
_entity_poly.type
_entity_poly.pdbx_seq_one_letter_code
_entity_poly.pdbx_strand_id
1 'polypeptide(L)'
;MSVDIVARSERSPMFVEDRKRFFSKYYLGLSLIIFVYLLVTILRSIRADYALEIWKGLGFDSKPANFTISELWVTLGIVVSSSVMILVKDNKKAFYLGLFICLLGFILSLIAVIGLQVNFLSGFWFMVLVGLGLYLPYVVVHTTIFERLLAMTREKGNCGYLMYLADAIGYLGYVAVIISNSFVSKQISVLNLFVIMVASISVISCVSVVFAWIYFVKKVGNTAT
;
A
#
# COMPACT_ATOMS: atom_id res chain seq x y z
N MET A 1 24.93 29.19 -20.06
CA MET A 1 24.28 28.24 -19.13
C MET A 1 22.87 27.99 -19.66
N SER A 2 22.79 27.18 -20.69
CA SER A 2 21.59 26.86 -21.46
C SER A 2 21.37 25.35 -21.35
N VAL A 3 20.11 24.93 -21.37
CA VAL A 3 19.59 23.54 -21.34
C VAL A 3 19.31 22.97 -19.94
N ASP A 4 18.27 23.49 -19.26
CA ASP A 4 17.63 22.75 -18.15
C ASP A 4 16.12 23.03 -17.98
N ILE A 5 15.45 23.49 -19.05
CA ILE A 5 14.03 23.91 -18.98
C ILE A 5 13.10 22.98 -19.80
N VAL A 6 13.63 22.04 -20.58
CA VAL A 6 12.83 21.24 -21.52
C VAL A 6 12.16 20.00 -20.89
N ALA A 7 12.44 19.68 -19.63
CA ALA A 7 11.89 18.49 -18.95
C ALA A 7 10.76 18.78 -17.93
N ARG A 8 10.15 19.97 -17.96
CA ARG A 8 8.95 20.26 -17.16
C ARG A 8 7.75 20.39 -18.08
N SER A 9 7.08 19.26 -18.34
CA SER A 9 5.71 19.29 -18.86
C SER A 9 4.88 20.18 -17.92
N GLU A 10 4.29 21.24 -18.47
CA GLU A 10 3.38 22.12 -17.74
C GLU A 10 2.34 21.29 -16.98
N ARG A 11 2.28 21.47 -15.65
CA ARG A 11 1.24 20.92 -14.77
C ARG A 11 -0.05 21.70 -15.01
N SER A 12 -0.66 21.55 -16.18
CA SER A 12 -1.97 22.14 -16.47
C SER A 12 -3.05 21.37 -15.68
N PRO A 13 -4.00 22.04 -15.02
CA PRO A 13 -5.09 21.38 -14.31
C PRO A 13 -6.02 20.64 -15.27
N MET A 14 -6.43 19.44 -14.89
CA MET A 14 -7.22 18.52 -15.72
C MET A 14 -8.70 18.93 -15.76
N PHE A 15 -9.28 19.11 -16.96
CA PHE A 15 -10.72 19.32 -17.12
C PHE A 15 -11.51 18.01 -16.86
N VAL A 16 -12.80 18.11 -16.56
CA VAL A 16 -13.63 17.01 -16.05
C VAL A 16 -13.81 15.88 -17.08
N GLU A 17 -13.80 16.23 -18.37
CA GLU A 17 -13.94 15.28 -19.48
C GLU A 17 -12.72 14.38 -19.66
N ASP A 18 -11.50 14.91 -19.51
CA ASP A 18 -10.25 14.15 -19.62
C ASP A 18 -10.10 13.14 -18.48
N ARG A 19 -10.60 13.49 -17.28
CA ARG A 19 -10.61 12.60 -16.11
C ARG A 19 -11.43 11.34 -16.36
N LYS A 20 -12.63 11.49 -16.92
CA LYS A 20 -13.51 10.36 -17.26
C LYS A 20 -12.91 9.49 -18.36
N ARG A 21 -12.24 10.09 -19.35
CA ARG A 21 -11.63 9.37 -20.48
C ARG A 21 -10.40 8.57 -20.03
N PHE A 22 -9.57 9.15 -19.16
CA PHE A 22 -8.43 8.46 -18.54
C PHE A 22 -8.87 7.31 -17.65
N PHE A 23 -9.87 7.57 -16.78
CA PHE A 23 -10.43 6.53 -15.92
C PHE A 23 -11.02 5.42 -16.77
N SER A 24 -11.90 5.72 -17.73
CA SER A 24 -12.48 4.71 -18.63
C SER A 24 -11.42 3.91 -19.41
N LYS A 25 -10.27 4.51 -19.73
CA LYS A 25 -9.17 3.80 -20.42
C LYS A 25 -8.35 2.91 -19.48
N TYR A 26 -8.09 3.27 -18.23
CA TYR A 26 -7.23 2.51 -17.31
C TYR A 26 -7.92 2.01 -16.03
N TYR A 27 -9.26 2.06 -15.98
CA TYR A 27 -10.05 1.87 -14.75
C TYR A 27 -9.72 0.56 -14.05
N LEU A 28 -9.51 -0.54 -14.79
CA LEU A 28 -9.31 -1.84 -14.18
C LEU A 28 -8.02 -1.90 -13.34
N GLY A 29 -6.88 -1.51 -13.93
CA GLY A 29 -5.59 -1.51 -13.23
C GLY A 29 -5.52 -0.44 -12.13
N LEU A 30 -6.08 0.73 -12.39
CA LEU A 30 -6.11 1.83 -11.42
C LEU A 30 -7.02 1.52 -10.23
N SER A 31 -8.20 0.94 -10.48
CA SER A 31 -9.13 0.51 -9.43
C SER A 31 -8.51 -0.57 -8.55
N LEU A 32 -7.78 -1.54 -9.12
CA LEU A 32 -7.06 -2.55 -8.34
C LEU A 32 -6.00 -1.93 -7.43
N ILE A 33 -5.20 -0.98 -7.93
CA ILE A 33 -4.17 -0.30 -7.11
C ILE A 33 -4.81 0.53 -6.00
N ILE A 34 -5.89 1.26 -6.31
CA ILE A 34 -6.66 2.03 -5.33
C ILE A 34 -7.28 1.12 -4.28
N PHE A 35 -7.82 -0.02 -4.69
CA PHE A 35 -8.42 -1.01 -3.81
C PHE A 35 -7.37 -1.61 -2.86
N VAL A 36 -6.19 -1.97 -3.37
CA VAL A 36 -5.06 -2.40 -2.53
C VAL A 36 -4.67 -1.33 -1.52
N TYR A 37 -4.52 -0.08 -1.97
CA TYR A 37 -4.18 1.04 -1.12
C TYR A 37 -5.21 1.26 0.00
N LEU A 38 -6.49 1.12 -0.33
CA LEU A 38 -7.58 1.18 0.63
C LEU A 38 -7.45 0.09 1.70
N LEU A 39 -7.24 -1.17 1.31
CA LEU A 39 -7.12 -2.27 2.26
C LEU A 39 -5.93 -2.07 3.20
N VAL A 40 -4.79 -1.62 2.66
CA VAL A 40 -3.60 -1.29 3.44
C VAL A 40 -3.87 -0.16 4.42
N THR A 41 -4.59 0.87 4.00
CA THR A 41 -4.94 2.02 4.84
C THR A 41 -5.82 1.59 6.02
N ILE A 42 -6.84 0.77 5.76
CA ILE A 42 -7.71 0.21 6.82
C ILE A 42 -6.88 -0.60 7.82
N LEU A 43 -6.05 -1.51 7.34
CA LEU A 43 -5.25 -2.38 8.20
C LEU A 43 -4.22 -1.60 9.02
N ARG A 44 -3.64 -0.54 8.44
CA ARG A 44 -2.76 0.40 9.14
C ARG A 44 -3.48 1.13 10.26
N SER A 45 -4.69 1.66 10.00
CA SER A 45 -5.50 2.34 11.02
C SER A 45 -5.85 1.39 12.16
N ILE A 46 -6.27 0.16 11.86
CA ILE A 46 -6.55 -0.86 12.89
C ILE A 46 -5.30 -1.19 13.70
N ARG A 47 -4.14 -1.37 13.05
CA ARG A 47 -2.88 -1.64 13.74
C ARG A 47 -2.50 -0.52 14.71
N ALA A 48 -2.72 0.74 14.31
CA ALA A 48 -2.41 1.90 15.15
C ALA A 48 -3.39 2.03 16.32
N ASP A 49 -4.69 1.92 16.04
CA ASP A 49 -5.74 2.16 17.04
C ASP A 49 -5.84 1.01 18.06
N TYR A 50 -5.60 -0.23 17.63
CA TYR A 50 -5.61 -1.42 18.50
C TYR A 50 -4.22 -1.89 18.91
N ALA A 51 -3.17 -1.07 18.70
CA ALA A 51 -1.78 -1.45 18.97
C ALA A 51 -1.61 -2.04 20.37
N LEU A 52 -2.14 -1.35 21.39
CA LEU A 52 -1.99 -1.73 22.79
C LEU A 52 -2.62 -3.09 23.11
N GLU A 53 -3.76 -3.40 22.51
CA GLU A 53 -4.46 -4.68 22.67
C GLU A 53 -3.75 -5.82 21.93
N ILE A 54 -3.21 -5.53 20.74
CA ILE A 54 -2.39 -6.48 19.96
C ILE A 54 -1.12 -6.84 20.75
N TRP A 55 -0.41 -5.86 21.30
CA TRP A 55 0.78 -6.10 22.13
C TRP A 55 0.48 -6.91 23.39
N LYS A 56 -0.64 -6.62 24.07
CA LYS A 56 -1.11 -7.42 25.20
C LYS A 56 -1.40 -8.87 24.79
N GLY A 57 -2.07 -9.06 23.64
CA GLY A 57 -2.33 -10.40 23.08
C GLY A 57 -1.06 -11.17 22.73
N LEU A 58 0.03 -10.48 22.40
CA LEU A 58 1.35 -11.07 22.10
C LEU A 58 2.18 -11.38 23.36
N GLY A 59 1.65 -11.14 24.56
CA GLY A 59 2.33 -11.43 25.83
C GLY A 59 3.40 -10.40 26.22
N PHE A 60 3.42 -9.23 25.58
CA PHE A 60 4.32 -8.13 25.96
C PHE A 60 3.56 -7.10 26.79
N ASP A 61 4.13 -6.72 27.94
CA ASP A 61 3.67 -5.54 28.67
C ASP A 61 3.82 -4.29 27.80
N SER A 62 2.84 -3.40 27.89
CA SER A 62 2.67 -2.17 27.12
C SER A 62 3.76 -1.11 27.39
N LYS A 63 5.05 -1.48 27.26
CA LYS A 63 6.19 -0.59 27.38
C LYS A 63 6.31 0.22 26.09
N PRO A 64 6.17 1.57 26.15
CA PRO A 64 6.25 2.44 24.97
C PRO A 64 7.56 2.26 24.18
N ALA A 65 8.65 1.89 24.85
CA ALA A 65 9.95 1.67 24.22
C ALA A 65 9.93 0.58 23.13
N ASN A 66 9.19 -0.52 23.33
CA ASN A 66 9.11 -1.60 22.34
C ASN A 66 8.36 -1.14 21.08
N PHE A 67 7.35 -0.29 21.25
CA PHE A 67 6.61 0.32 20.15
C PHE A 67 7.53 1.23 19.33
N THR A 68 8.23 2.17 19.98
CA THR A 68 9.13 3.11 19.30
C THR A 68 10.26 2.41 18.55
N ILE A 69 10.87 1.37 19.14
CA ILE A 69 11.94 0.60 18.47
C ILE A 69 11.37 -0.13 17.25
N SER A 70 10.16 -0.71 17.35
CA SER A 70 9.53 -1.38 16.22
C SER A 70 9.24 -0.42 15.06
N GLU A 71 8.78 0.79 15.36
CA GLU A 71 8.53 1.82 14.34
C GLU A 71 9.82 2.37 13.73
N LEU A 72 10.90 2.44 14.49
CA LEU A 72 12.21 2.86 13.98
C LEU A 72 12.70 1.90 12.89
N TRP A 73 12.65 0.59 13.14
CA TRP A 73 13.01 -0.42 12.13
C TRP A 73 12.11 -0.37 10.89
N VAL A 74 10.81 -0.19 11.08
CA VAL A 74 9.86 -0.02 9.97
C VAL A 74 10.22 1.23 9.15
N THR A 75 10.47 2.36 9.80
CA THR A 75 10.83 3.63 9.16
C THR A 75 12.13 3.52 8.37
N LEU A 76 13.16 2.88 8.94
CA LEU A 76 14.41 2.62 8.24
C LEU A 76 14.18 1.79 6.96
N GLY A 77 13.38 0.73 7.04
CA GLY A 77 13.04 -0.10 5.88
C GLY A 77 12.34 0.70 4.77
N ILE A 78 11.38 1.56 5.15
CA ILE A 78 10.69 2.45 4.22
C ILE A 78 11.68 3.41 3.55
N VAL A 79 12.50 4.12 4.32
CA VAL A 79 13.45 5.12 3.80
C VAL A 79 14.42 4.49 2.81
N VAL A 80 14.97 3.32 3.13
CA VAL A 80 15.88 2.59 2.21
C VAL A 80 15.14 2.22 0.92
N SER A 81 13.93 1.67 1.02
CA SER A 81 13.15 1.27 -0.16
C SER A 81 12.77 2.46 -1.06
N SER A 82 12.35 3.58 -0.47
CA SER A 82 12.03 4.81 -1.20
C SER A 82 13.28 5.42 -1.84
N SER A 83 14.43 5.37 -1.18
CA SER A 83 15.69 5.87 -1.74
C SER A 83 16.11 5.12 -3.01
N VAL A 84 15.94 3.79 -3.02
CA VAL A 84 16.22 2.96 -4.21
C VAL A 84 15.33 3.35 -5.39
N MET A 85 14.06 3.71 -5.14
CA MET A 85 13.13 4.10 -6.21
C MET A 85 13.50 5.42 -6.89
N ILE A 86 14.05 6.39 -6.13
CA ILE A 86 14.43 7.70 -6.68
C ILE A 86 15.56 7.56 -7.71
N LEU A 87 16.42 6.54 -7.58
CA LEU A 87 17.53 6.27 -8.50
C LEU A 87 17.07 5.75 -9.88
N VAL A 88 15.83 5.24 -9.98
CA VAL A 88 15.31 4.67 -11.23
C VAL A 88 14.75 5.77 -12.12
N LYS A 89 15.55 6.20 -13.10
CA LYS A 89 15.19 7.27 -14.07
C LYS A 89 14.11 6.87 -15.08
N ASP A 90 13.98 5.58 -15.37
CA ASP A 90 13.05 5.07 -16.38
C ASP A 90 11.65 4.85 -15.77
N ASN A 91 10.65 5.61 -16.24
CA ASN A 91 9.31 5.59 -15.68
C ASN A 91 8.63 4.22 -15.76
N LYS A 92 8.89 3.44 -16.83
CA LYS A 92 8.34 2.08 -16.97
C LYS A 92 8.92 1.14 -15.93
N LYS A 93 10.25 1.15 -15.80
CA LYS A 93 10.95 0.30 -14.82
C LYS A 93 10.59 0.69 -13.38
N ALA A 94 10.49 1.99 -13.09
CA ALA A 94 10.13 2.48 -11.76
C ALA A 94 8.72 2.04 -11.34
N PHE A 95 7.75 2.04 -12.27
CA PHE A 95 6.40 1.56 -11.99
C PHE A 95 6.36 0.07 -11.65
N TYR A 96 7.00 -0.78 -12.47
CA TYR A 96 7.06 -2.22 -12.20
C TYR A 96 7.86 -2.53 -10.94
N LEU A 97 8.97 -1.83 -10.69
CA LEU A 97 9.72 -1.98 -9.45
C LEU A 97 8.88 -1.58 -8.23
N GLY A 98 8.04 -0.55 -8.34
CA GLY A 98 7.05 -0.18 -7.34
C GLY A 98 6.05 -1.30 -7.04
N LEU A 99 5.41 -1.86 -8.07
CA LEU A 99 4.48 -2.99 -7.90
C LEU A 99 5.17 -4.22 -7.29
N PHE A 100 6.42 -4.49 -7.68
CA PHE A 100 7.20 -5.60 -7.14
C PHE A 100 7.48 -5.40 -5.65
N ILE A 101 7.86 -4.19 -5.24
CA ILE A 101 8.07 -3.86 -3.82
C ILE A 101 6.76 -3.95 -3.03
N CYS A 102 5.62 -3.54 -3.59
CA CYS A 102 4.33 -3.76 -2.97
C CYS A 102 4.06 -5.26 -2.74
N LEU A 103 4.31 -6.08 -3.75
CA LEU A 103 4.11 -7.53 -3.68
C LEU A 103 5.04 -8.17 -2.63
N LEU A 104 6.31 -7.77 -2.58
CA LEU A 104 7.24 -8.21 -1.53
C LEU A 104 6.75 -7.82 -0.13
N GLY A 105 6.20 -6.62 0.04
CA GLY A 105 5.61 -6.19 1.31
C GLY A 105 4.48 -7.10 1.76
N PHE A 106 3.55 -7.44 0.88
CA PHE A 106 2.45 -8.36 1.20
C PHE A 106 2.90 -9.78 1.48
N ILE A 107 3.87 -10.30 0.71
CA ILE A 107 4.48 -11.61 0.99
C ILE A 107 5.13 -11.60 2.38
N LEU A 108 5.84 -10.53 2.73
CA LEU A 108 6.49 -10.41 4.04
C LEU A 108 5.46 -10.44 5.18
N SER A 109 4.33 -9.75 5.02
CA SER A 109 3.22 -9.80 5.98
C SER A 109 2.63 -11.21 6.13
N LEU A 110 2.51 -11.97 5.04
CA LEU A 110 2.03 -13.37 5.10
C LEU A 110 3.03 -14.28 5.80
N ILE A 111 4.33 -14.14 5.51
CA ILE A 111 5.39 -14.88 6.21
C ILE A 111 5.37 -14.57 7.70
N ALA A 112 5.14 -13.31 8.08
CA ALA A 112 5.02 -12.91 9.48
C ALA A 112 3.83 -13.60 10.17
N VAL A 113 2.67 -13.66 9.51
CA VAL A 113 1.48 -14.37 10.03
C VAL A 113 1.77 -15.86 10.23
N ILE A 114 2.33 -16.53 9.21
CA ILE A 114 2.65 -17.96 9.29
C ILE A 114 3.66 -18.20 10.41
N GLY A 115 4.72 -17.38 10.48
CA GLY A 115 5.75 -17.47 11.51
C GLY A 115 5.21 -17.32 12.94
N LEU A 116 4.20 -16.46 13.12
CA LEU A 116 3.50 -16.33 14.41
C LEU A 116 2.68 -17.59 14.73
N GLN A 117 1.95 -18.14 13.76
CA GLN A 117 1.11 -19.34 13.96
C GLN A 117 1.92 -20.59 14.32
N VAL A 118 3.11 -20.76 13.74
CA VAL A 118 4.01 -21.89 14.08
C VAL A 118 4.88 -21.61 15.32
N ASN A 119 4.64 -20.51 16.06
CA ASN A 119 5.45 -20.06 17.19
C ASN A 119 6.95 -19.89 16.89
N PHE A 120 7.32 -19.74 15.61
CA PHE A 120 8.71 -19.53 15.19
C PHE A 120 9.12 -18.05 15.34
N LEU A 121 8.16 -17.14 15.23
CA LEU A 121 8.39 -15.71 15.32
C LEU A 121 7.90 -15.15 16.66
N SER A 122 8.71 -14.32 17.32
CA SER A 122 8.26 -13.58 18.49
C SER A 122 7.26 -12.48 18.10
N GLY A 123 6.36 -12.12 19.02
CA GLY A 123 5.36 -11.07 18.77
C GLY A 123 5.96 -9.72 18.38
N PHE A 124 7.17 -9.42 18.87
CA PHE A 124 7.91 -8.23 18.47
C PHE A 124 8.24 -8.22 16.96
N TRP A 125 8.84 -9.29 16.45
CA TRP A 125 9.19 -9.39 15.03
C TRP A 125 7.97 -9.48 14.13
N PHE A 126 6.89 -10.09 14.62
CA PHE A 126 5.61 -10.09 13.91
C PHE A 126 5.12 -8.66 13.67
N MET A 127 5.11 -7.83 14.72
CA MET A 127 4.70 -6.42 14.60
C MET A 127 5.61 -5.63 13.65
N VAL A 128 6.93 -5.86 13.70
CA VAL A 128 7.89 -5.19 12.79
C VAL A 128 7.66 -5.59 11.34
N LEU A 129 7.56 -6.90 11.05
CA LEU A 129 7.42 -7.39 9.69
C LEU A 129 6.07 -7.04 9.06
N VAL A 130 4.97 -7.16 9.81
CA VAL A 130 3.65 -6.72 9.34
C VAL A 130 3.64 -5.20 9.12
N GLY A 131 4.31 -4.44 10.00
CA GLY A 131 4.48 -3.02 9.77
C GLY A 131 5.22 -2.72 8.48
N LEU A 132 6.41 -3.27 8.32
CA LEU A 132 7.22 -3.07 7.13
C LEU A 132 6.45 -3.50 5.86
N GLY A 133 5.78 -4.65 5.92
CA GLY A 133 5.00 -5.20 4.80
C GLY A 133 3.78 -4.37 4.40
N LEU A 134 3.19 -3.58 5.29
CA LEU A 134 2.06 -2.69 5.00
C LEU A 134 2.49 -1.27 4.62
N TYR A 135 3.49 -0.72 5.32
CA TYR A 135 3.92 0.65 5.10
C TYR A 135 4.72 0.81 3.81
N LEU A 136 5.50 -0.18 3.38
CA LEU A 136 6.19 -0.11 2.09
C LEU A 136 5.20 0.08 0.92
N PRO A 137 4.22 -0.81 0.70
CA PRO A 137 3.25 -0.62 -0.37
C PRO A 137 2.52 0.72 -0.27
N TYR A 138 2.16 1.15 0.93
CA TYR A 138 1.48 2.42 1.17
C TYR A 138 2.28 3.61 0.63
N VAL A 139 3.55 3.75 1.06
CA VAL A 139 4.42 4.87 0.65
C VAL A 139 4.74 4.81 -0.84
N VAL A 140 5.00 3.61 -1.35
CA VAL A 140 5.35 3.38 -2.77
C VAL A 140 4.19 3.73 -3.69
N VAL A 141 2.97 3.35 -3.32
CA VAL A 141 1.77 3.71 -4.07
C VAL A 141 1.61 5.23 -4.10
N HIS A 142 1.73 5.88 -2.93
CA HIS A 142 1.53 7.32 -2.77
C HIS A 142 2.58 8.17 -3.51
N THR A 143 3.85 7.75 -3.49
CA THR A 143 4.96 8.55 -4.02
C THR A 143 5.36 8.21 -5.44
N THR A 144 5.39 6.92 -5.80
CA THR A 144 6.05 6.46 -7.02
C THR A 144 5.07 5.92 -8.04
N ILE A 145 4.18 5.01 -7.65
CA ILE A 145 3.30 4.32 -8.61
C ILE A 145 2.37 5.32 -9.31
N PHE A 146 1.73 6.22 -8.57
CA PHE A 146 0.82 7.22 -9.15
C PHE A 146 1.54 8.22 -10.07
N GLU A 147 2.70 8.74 -9.66
CA GLU A 147 3.47 9.67 -10.49
C GLU A 147 4.00 9.01 -11.77
N ARG A 148 4.56 7.80 -11.64
CA ARG A 148 5.14 7.06 -12.77
C ARG A 148 4.07 6.56 -13.73
N LEU A 149 2.89 6.19 -13.22
CA LEU A 149 1.74 5.85 -14.05
C LEU A 149 1.34 7.04 -14.93
N LEU A 150 1.19 8.23 -14.35
CA LEU A 150 0.89 9.45 -15.12
C LEU A 150 1.96 9.75 -16.17
N ALA A 151 3.24 9.67 -15.77
CA ALA A 151 4.37 9.93 -16.65
C ALA A 151 4.43 8.93 -17.82
N MET A 152 4.12 7.66 -17.58
CA MET A 152 4.04 6.64 -18.64
C MET A 152 2.86 6.87 -19.59
N THR A 153 1.72 7.33 -19.07
CA THR A 153 0.53 7.55 -19.90
C THR A 153 0.58 8.85 -20.69
N ARG A 154 1.54 9.76 -20.41
CA ARG A 154 1.69 11.10 -21.04
C ARG A 154 0.44 11.98 -20.95
N GLU A 155 -0.46 11.68 -20.02
CA GLU A 155 -1.71 12.39 -19.81
C GLU A 155 -1.50 13.47 -18.74
N LYS A 156 -1.92 14.71 -19.03
CA LYS A 156 -1.84 15.83 -18.08
C LYS A 156 -2.94 15.64 -17.03
N GLY A 157 -2.58 15.11 -15.86
CA GLY A 157 -3.53 14.88 -14.76
C GLY A 157 -2.91 15.07 -13.38
N ASN A 158 -3.70 15.51 -12.41
CA ASN A 158 -3.29 15.61 -11.02
C ASN A 158 -3.75 14.35 -10.26
N CYS A 159 -2.82 13.47 -9.88
CA CYS A 159 -3.09 12.27 -9.07
C CYS A 159 -3.71 12.60 -7.70
N GLY A 160 -3.59 13.84 -7.23
CA GLY A 160 -4.13 14.28 -5.95
C GLY A 160 -5.63 14.01 -5.78
N TYR A 161 -6.44 14.12 -6.85
CA TYR A 161 -7.89 13.80 -6.75
C TYR A 161 -8.14 12.31 -6.53
N LEU A 162 -7.40 11.44 -7.23
CA LEU A 162 -7.53 9.99 -7.09
C LEU A 162 -7.06 9.53 -5.70
N MET A 163 -5.98 10.12 -5.21
CA MET A 163 -5.48 9.88 -3.85
C MET A 163 -6.49 10.36 -2.82
N TYR A 164 -7.07 11.55 -2.99
CA TYR A 164 -8.11 12.06 -2.10
C TYR A 164 -9.37 11.19 -2.11
N LEU A 165 -9.82 10.73 -3.28
CA LEU A 165 -10.95 9.82 -3.41
C LEU A 165 -10.64 8.46 -2.76
N ALA A 166 -9.44 7.94 -2.98
CA ALA A 166 -8.98 6.69 -2.36
C ALA A 166 -8.92 6.81 -0.83
N ASP A 167 -8.43 7.92 -0.31
CA ASP A 167 -8.41 8.21 1.13
C ASP A 167 -9.83 8.32 1.68
N ALA A 168 -10.74 9.05 1.02
CA ALA A 168 -12.12 9.20 1.47
C ALA A 168 -12.86 7.85 1.53
N ILE A 169 -12.70 7.00 0.50
CA ILE A 169 -13.28 5.65 0.49
C ILE A 169 -12.56 4.77 1.53
N GLY A 170 -11.26 4.97 1.75
CA GLY A 170 -10.49 4.27 2.78
C GLY A 170 -10.98 4.53 4.19
N TYR A 171 -11.25 5.79 4.53
CA TYR A 171 -11.85 6.15 5.82
C TYR A 171 -13.28 5.63 5.96
N LEU A 172 -14.09 5.67 4.89
CA LEU A 172 -15.42 5.03 4.90
C LEU A 172 -15.34 3.52 5.12
N GLY A 173 -14.39 2.85 4.48
CA GLY A 173 -14.15 1.42 4.67
C GLY A 173 -13.68 1.09 6.09
N TYR A 174 -12.84 1.94 6.68
CA TYR A 174 -12.42 1.80 8.07
C TYR A 174 -13.60 1.89 9.04
N VAL A 175 -14.47 2.88 8.86
CA VAL A 175 -15.69 3.04 9.66
C VAL A 175 -16.62 1.82 9.50
N ALA A 176 -16.79 1.31 8.27
CA ALA A 176 -17.57 0.10 8.02
C ALA A 176 -17.01 -1.12 8.76
N VAL A 177 -15.68 -1.26 8.82
CA VAL A 177 -15.03 -2.33 9.57
C VAL A 177 -15.26 -2.18 11.07
N ILE A 178 -15.10 -0.98 11.65
CA ILE A 178 -15.37 -0.77 13.09
C ILE A 178 -16.82 -1.10 13.45
N ILE A 179 -17.77 -0.65 12.62
CA ILE A 179 -19.19 -0.96 12.83
C ILE A 179 -19.39 -2.47 12.75
N SER A 180 -18.83 -3.15 11.75
CA SER A 180 -18.92 -4.61 11.64
C SER A 180 -18.29 -5.32 12.84
N ASN A 181 -17.16 -4.84 13.36
CA ASN A 181 -16.49 -5.38 14.54
C ASN A 181 -17.33 -5.19 15.80
N SER A 182 -18.12 -4.11 15.87
CA SER A 182 -19.05 -3.87 16.98
C SER A 182 -20.22 -4.88 16.99
N PHE A 183 -20.54 -5.48 15.83
CA PHE A 183 -21.54 -6.54 15.69
C PHE A 183 -20.94 -7.95 15.81
N VAL A 184 -19.65 -8.13 15.53
CA VAL A 184 -18.93 -9.40 15.68
C VAL A 184 -18.60 -9.60 17.16
N SER A 185 -19.38 -10.47 17.80
CA SER A 185 -19.33 -10.86 19.20
C SER A 185 -17.94 -10.83 19.88
N LYS A 186 -17.94 -10.36 21.14
CA LYS A 186 -16.90 -10.31 22.19
C LYS A 186 -16.02 -11.58 22.42
N GLN A 187 -16.13 -12.63 21.61
CA GLN A 187 -15.49 -13.93 21.82
C GLN A 187 -14.13 -14.10 21.11
N ILE A 188 -13.82 -13.30 20.09
CA ILE A 188 -12.53 -13.40 19.38
C ILE A 188 -11.52 -12.43 20.01
N SER A 189 -10.31 -12.91 20.32
CA SER A 189 -9.23 -12.03 20.79
C SER A 189 -8.82 -11.07 19.67
N VAL A 190 -8.57 -9.81 20.04
CA VAL A 190 -8.19 -8.74 19.10
C VAL A 190 -6.97 -9.10 18.28
N LEU A 191 -6.00 -9.82 18.88
CA LEU A 191 -4.85 -10.38 18.17
C LEU A 191 -5.25 -11.34 17.06
N ASN A 192 -6.15 -12.29 17.34
CA ASN A 192 -6.54 -13.29 16.34
C ASN A 192 -7.33 -12.64 15.18
N LEU A 193 -8.19 -11.68 15.51
CA LEU A 193 -8.88 -10.87 14.50
C LEU A 193 -7.87 -10.12 13.63
N PHE A 194 -6.88 -9.48 14.24
CA PHE A 194 -5.82 -8.78 13.52
C PHE A 194 -5.03 -9.72 12.60
N VAL A 195 -4.63 -10.90 13.08
CA VAL A 195 -3.91 -11.90 12.28
C VAL A 195 -4.73 -12.35 11.07
N ILE A 196 -6.02 -12.64 11.24
CA ILE A 196 -6.94 -12.99 10.15
C ILE A 196 -7.02 -11.84 9.14
N MET A 197 -7.20 -10.61 9.60
CA MET A 197 -7.25 -9.44 8.72
C MET A 197 -5.95 -9.24 7.94
N VAL A 198 -4.79 -9.34 8.60
CA VAL A 198 -3.49 -9.25 7.93
C VAL A 198 -3.35 -10.32 6.86
N ALA A 199 -3.72 -11.57 7.16
CA ALA A 199 -3.66 -12.66 6.21
C ALA A 199 -4.58 -12.42 5.00
N SER A 200 -5.87 -12.19 5.24
CA SER A 200 -6.87 -11.99 4.19
C SER A 200 -6.52 -10.78 3.31
N ILE A 201 -6.20 -9.64 3.92
CA ILE A 201 -5.85 -8.42 3.17
C ILE A 201 -4.56 -8.61 2.37
N SER A 202 -3.55 -9.27 2.93
CA SER A 202 -2.29 -9.50 2.21
C SER A 202 -2.48 -10.45 1.02
N VAL A 203 -3.28 -11.51 1.17
CA VAL A 203 -3.62 -12.42 0.05
C VAL A 203 -4.39 -11.67 -1.05
N ILE A 204 -5.47 -10.97 -0.68
CA ILE A 204 -6.28 -10.21 -1.63
C ILE A 204 -5.42 -9.16 -2.34
N SER A 205 -4.56 -8.47 -1.60
CA SER A 205 -3.69 -7.42 -2.15
C SER A 205 -2.62 -7.99 -3.09
N CYS A 206 -2.00 -9.13 -2.76
CA CYS A 206 -1.10 -9.84 -3.66
C CYS A 206 -1.78 -10.17 -4.98
N VAL A 207 -2.98 -10.76 -4.92
CA VAL A 207 -3.76 -11.13 -6.10
C VAL A 207 -4.09 -9.90 -6.94
N SER A 208 -4.57 -8.81 -6.32
CA SER A 208 -4.87 -7.55 -7.00
C SER A 208 -3.63 -6.92 -7.65
N VAL A 209 -2.47 -6.94 -7.00
CA VAL A 209 -1.21 -6.43 -7.57
C VAL A 209 -0.76 -7.27 -8.76
N VAL A 210 -0.86 -8.60 -8.69
CA VAL A 210 -0.54 -9.50 -9.82
C VAL A 210 -1.49 -9.24 -11.00
N PHE A 211 -2.79 -9.09 -10.76
CA PHE A 211 -3.74 -8.74 -11.81
C PHE A 211 -3.44 -7.37 -12.43
N ALA A 212 -3.11 -6.37 -11.60
CA ALA A 212 -2.70 -5.05 -12.09
C ALA A 212 -1.43 -5.15 -12.94
N TRP A 213 -0.44 -5.93 -12.51
CA TRP A 213 0.79 -6.19 -13.26
C TRP A 213 0.49 -6.77 -14.65
N ILE A 214 -0.26 -7.87 -14.71
CA ILE A 214 -0.63 -8.54 -15.97
C ILE A 214 -1.40 -7.59 -16.88
N TYR A 215 -2.33 -6.81 -16.33
CA TYR A 215 -3.09 -5.82 -17.07
C TYR A 215 -2.19 -4.75 -17.72
N PHE A 216 -1.26 -4.18 -16.95
CA PHE A 216 -0.34 -3.16 -17.46
C PHE A 216 0.68 -3.72 -18.45
N VAL A 217 1.19 -4.94 -18.24
CA VAL A 217 2.06 -5.61 -19.22
C VAL A 217 1.33 -5.81 -20.54
N LYS A 218 0.11 -6.35 -20.51
CA LYS A 218 -0.68 -6.59 -21.73
C LYS A 218 -1.04 -5.29 -22.45
N LYS A 219 -1.38 -4.23 -21.71
CA LYS A 219 -1.84 -2.96 -22.28
C LYS A 219 -0.72 -2.06 -22.79
N VAL A 220 0.41 -2.02 -22.08
CA VAL A 220 1.61 -1.26 -22.49
C VAL A 220 2.40 -2.01 -23.57
N GLY A 221 2.34 -3.35 -23.61
CA GLY A 221 2.87 -4.15 -24.71
C GLY A 221 2.13 -3.93 -26.03
N ASN A 222 0.80 -3.79 -25.99
CA ASN A 222 -0.04 -3.59 -27.19
C ASN A 222 -0.01 -2.17 -27.78
N THR A 223 0.70 -1.23 -27.14
CA THR A 223 0.91 0.14 -27.65
C THR A 223 2.30 0.34 -28.25
N ALA A 224 3.11 -0.72 -28.33
CA ALA A 224 4.45 -0.72 -28.91
C ALA A 224 4.52 -1.42 -30.29
N THR A 225 3.38 -1.73 -30.90
CA THR A 225 3.24 -2.18 -32.29
C THR A 225 2.31 -1.24 -33.02
#